data_AF-A0A2T2RWP8-F1
#
_entry.id   AF-A0A2T2RWP8-F1
#
_cell.length_a   1.000
_cell.length_b   1.000
_cell.length_c   1.000
_cell.angle_alpha   90.00
_cell.angle_beta   90.00
_cell.angle_gamma   90.00
#
_symmetry.space_group_name_H-M   'P 1'
#
loop_
_entity.id
_entity.type
_entity.pdbx_description
1 polymer ?
#
loop_
_entity_poly.entity_id
_entity_poly.type
_entity_poly.pdbx_seq_one_letter_code
_entity_poly.pdbx_strand_id
1 'polypeptide(L)'
;MTQSVDNPQLDTLTQELAAIQQTGSKRIALLGSRHVPITHQQLIEMMSYALVLGGNRIMTSGAAGTNSAVIKGAMRGDPNLLTVILPQSLERQPQESKEQLQQVIHLVENPEQDRLSLAEASANCNSEIISRCQQLICFA
;
A
#
# COMPACT_ATOMS: atom_id res chain seq x y z
N MET A 1 26.60 -38.35 -22.06
CA MET A 1 27.12 -37.72 -20.83
C MET A 1 27.24 -36.23 -21.12
N THR A 2 26.23 -35.44 -20.77
CA THR A 2 26.27 -33.97 -20.87
C THR A 2 27.01 -33.46 -19.65
N GLN A 3 28.25 -33.00 -19.84
CA GLN A 3 29.00 -32.30 -18.80
C GLN A 3 28.24 -31.02 -18.45
N SER A 4 27.76 -30.92 -17.21
CA SER A 4 27.30 -29.67 -16.62
C SER A 4 28.50 -28.75 -16.51
N VAL A 5 28.49 -27.68 -17.30
CA VAL A 5 29.49 -26.61 -17.21
C VAL A 5 29.12 -25.78 -15.99
N ASP A 6 29.70 -26.10 -14.83
CA ASP A 6 29.65 -25.24 -13.64
C ASP A 6 30.47 -23.98 -13.94
N ASN A 7 29.83 -22.98 -14.55
CA ASN A 7 30.42 -21.68 -14.81
C ASN A 7 29.86 -20.66 -13.81
N PRO A 8 30.60 -20.32 -12.74
CA PRO A 8 30.12 -19.41 -11.68
C PRO A 8 29.77 -18.00 -12.20
N GLN A 9 30.28 -17.61 -13.37
CA GLN A 9 29.90 -16.35 -14.03
C GLN A 9 28.48 -16.39 -14.62
N LEU A 10 28.02 -17.55 -15.08
CA LEU A 10 26.66 -17.74 -15.59
C LEU A 10 25.64 -17.65 -14.44
N ASP A 11 25.98 -18.20 -13.27
CA ASP A 11 25.16 -18.08 -12.06
C ASP A 11 25.07 -16.64 -11.57
N THR A 12 26.18 -15.90 -11.59
CA THR A 12 26.21 -14.48 -11.24
C THR A 12 25.35 -13.66 -12.20
N LEU A 13 25.49 -13.86 -13.52
CA LEU A 13 24.67 -13.19 -14.52
C LEU A 13 23.19 -13.51 -14.37
N THR A 14 22.86 -14.76 -14.05
CA THR A 14 21.47 -15.19 -13.80
C THR A 14 20.90 -14.53 -12.55
N GLN A 15 21.70 -14.38 -11.49
CA GLN A 15 21.32 -13.62 -10.30
C GLN A 15 21.13 -12.13 -10.59
N GLU A 16 22.00 -11.51 -11.37
CA GLU A 16 21.86 -10.09 -11.74
C GLU A 16 20.64 -9.85 -12.62
N LEU A 17 20.39 -10.71 -13.61
CA LEU A 17 19.18 -10.65 -14.44
C LEU A 17 17.92 -10.88 -13.61
N ALA A 18 17.95 -11.81 -12.65
CA ALA A 18 16.85 -12.02 -11.70
C ALA A 18 16.65 -10.81 -10.78
N ALA A 19 17.72 -10.14 -10.34
CA ALA A 19 17.64 -8.92 -9.55
C ALA A 19 17.04 -7.75 -10.35
N ILE A 20 17.37 -7.64 -11.64
CA ILE A 20 16.75 -6.66 -12.56
C ILE A 20 15.27 -6.98 -12.75
N GLN A 21 14.88 -8.24 -12.95
CA GLN A 21 13.47 -8.64 -13.02
C GLN A 21 12.72 -8.38 -11.71
N GLN A 22 13.41 -8.48 -10.56
CA GLN A 22 12.88 -8.11 -9.24
C GLN A 22 12.77 -6.59 -9.02
N THR A 23 13.33 -5.75 -9.89
CA THR A 23 13.00 -4.30 -9.90
C THR A 23 11.60 -4.02 -10.45
N GLY A 24 10.82 -5.06 -10.76
CA GLY A 24 9.40 -4.99 -11.07
C GLY A 24 8.52 -4.43 -9.95
N SER A 25 7.21 -4.35 -10.23
CA SER A 25 6.18 -3.79 -9.35
C SER A 25 6.33 -4.22 -7.88
N LYS A 26 6.59 -3.28 -6.97
CA LYS A 26 6.63 -3.56 -5.52
C LYS A 26 5.26 -3.39 -4.90
N ARG A 27 4.98 -4.13 -3.82
CA ARG A 27 3.89 -3.80 -2.89
C ARG A 27 4.43 -2.86 -1.83
N ILE A 28 3.90 -1.65 -1.79
CA ILE A 28 4.35 -0.57 -0.91
C ILE A 28 3.23 -0.22 0.05
N ALA A 29 3.51 -0.28 1.34
CA ALA A 29 2.64 0.22 2.39
C ALA A 29 2.88 1.73 2.54
N LEU A 30 1.83 2.55 2.44
CA LEU A 30 1.88 3.97 2.76
C LEU A 30 0.97 4.24 3.95
N LEU A 31 1.56 4.62 5.08
CA LEU A 31 0.87 4.86 6.35
C LEU A 31 1.32 6.18 6.95
N GLY A 32 0.50 6.77 7.82
CA GLY A 32 0.89 7.99 8.48
C GLY A 32 -0.19 8.66 9.31
N SER A 33 0.11 9.89 9.71
CA SER A 33 -0.71 10.73 10.56
C SER A 33 -2.10 11.01 9.98
N ARG A 34 -3.10 11.05 10.86
CA ARG A 34 -4.47 11.45 10.52
C ARG A 34 -4.61 12.97 10.38
N HIS A 35 -3.69 13.72 10.98
CA HIS A 35 -3.68 15.18 11.00
C HIS A 35 -2.40 15.66 10.31
N VAL A 36 -2.53 16.08 9.06
CA VAL A 36 -1.40 16.48 8.22
C VAL A 36 -1.78 17.76 7.48
N PRO A 37 -0.91 18.78 7.40
CA PRO A 37 -1.20 20.00 6.64
C PRO A 37 -1.56 19.71 5.19
N ILE A 38 -2.41 20.53 4.58
CA ILE A 38 -2.92 20.32 3.21
C ILE A 38 -1.77 20.19 2.20
N THR A 39 -0.72 21.00 2.32
CA THR A 39 0.45 20.93 1.43
C THR A 39 1.14 19.57 1.47
N HIS A 40 1.24 18.96 2.65
CA HIS A 40 1.82 17.62 2.80
C HIS A 40 0.89 16.56 2.21
N GLN A 41 -0.43 16.71 2.36
CA GLN A 41 -1.39 15.82 1.71
C GLN A 41 -1.25 15.87 0.17
N GLN A 42 -1.09 17.05 -0.42
CA GLN A 42 -0.87 17.19 -1.87
C GLN A 42 0.44 16.51 -2.33
N LEU A 43 1.50 16.61 -1.54
CA LEU A 43 2.76 15.92 -1.83
C LEU A 43 2.60 14.39 -1.75
N ILE A 44 1.90 13.89 -0.74
CA ILE A 44 1.60 12.46 -0.57
C ILE A 44 0.74 11.96 -1.75
N GLU A 45 -0.25 12.75 -2.19
CA GLU A 45 -1.09 12.43 -3.34
C GLU A 45 -0.25 12.30 -4.62
N MET A 46 0.62 13.29 -4.91
CA MET A 46 1.49 13.25 -6.08
C MET A 46 2.47 12.08 -6.04
N MET A 47 3.03 11.77 -4.87
CA MET A 47 3.92 10.63 -4.70
C MET A 47 3.19 9.31 -4.95
N SER A 48 1.99 9.15 -4.38
CA SER A 48 1.19 7.94 -4.53
C SER A 48 0.78 7.72 -5.99
N TYR A 49 0.39 8.80 -6.67
CA TYR A 49 0.12 8.80 -8.11
C TYR A 49 1.33 8.34 -8.93
N ALA A 50 2.51 8.90 -8.67
CA ALA A 50 3.74 8.55 -9.38
C ALA A 50 4.17 7.09 -9.13
N LEU A 51 4.02 6.59 -7.90
CA LEU A 51 4.33 5.19 -7.57
C LEU A 51 3.42 4.22 -8.34
N VAL A 52 2.13 4.53 -8.45
CA VAL A 52 1.16 3.73 -9.20
C VAL A 52 1.46 3.77 -10.70
N LEU A 53 1.80 4.94 -11.27
CA LEU A 53 2.24 5.02 -12.67
C LEU A 53 3.52 4.20 -12.95
N GLY A 54 4.40 4.09 -11.95
CA GLY A 54 5.56 3.20 -11.98
C GLY A 54 5.22 1.70 -11.87
N GLY A 55 3.93 1.34 -11.83
CA GLY A 55 3.45 -0.04 -11.73
C GLY A 55 3.44 -0.62 -10.32
N ASN A 56 3.69 0.20 -9.28
CA ASN A 56 3.70 -0.31 -7.91
C ASN A 56 2.28 -0.51 -7.38
N ARG A 57 2.12 -1.55 -6.55
CA ARG A 57 0.88 -1.84 -5.83
C ARG A 57 0.91 -1.15 -4.49
N ILE A 58 -0.08 -0.33 -4.21
CA ILE A 58 -0.16 0.48 -3.00
C ILE A 58 -1.14 -0.13 -2.02
N MET A 59 -0.72 -0.28 -0.77
CA MET A 59 -1.57 -0.66 0.35
C MET A 59 -1.60 0.44 1.40
N THR A 60 -2.79 0.78 1.87
CA THR A 60 -2.98 1.78 2.92
C THR A 60 -4.26 1.49 3.72
N SER A 61 -4.52 2.29 4.75
CA SER A 61 -5.75 2.21 5.55
C SER A 61 -6.80 3.22 5.09
N GLY A 62 -8.05 3.09 5.54
CA GLY A 62 -9.12 4.06 5.22
C GLY A 62 -9.10 5.36 6.04
N ALA A 63 -8.02 5.65 6.76
CA ALA A 63 -7.96 6.80 7.67
C ALA A 63 -7.82 8.16 6.94
N ALA A 64 -8.20 9.24 7.62
CA ALA A 64 -8.00 10.61 7.13
C ALA A 64 -6.50 10.98 7.02
N GLY A 65 -6.22 12.19 6.53
CA GLY A 65 -4.87 12.73 6.43
C GLY A 65 -4.03 11.99 5.38
N THR A 66 -2.91 11.39 5.80
CA THR A 66 -1.98 10.69 4.90
C THR A 66 -2.70 9.64 4.05
N ASN A 67 -3.48 8.76 4.67
CA ASN A 67 -4.05 7.61 3.96
C ASN A 67 -5.11 8.05 2.95
N SER A 68 -5.95 9.04 3.29
CA SER A 68 -6.87 9.67 2.34
C SER A 68 -6.14 10.27 1.13
N ALA A 69 -5.01 10.96 1.34
CA ALA A 69 -4.19 11.49 0.24
C ALA A 69 -3.57 10.39 -0.62
N VAL A 70 -3.13 9.28 0.00
CA VAL A 70 -2.64 8.09 -0.72
C VAL A 70 -3.73 7.53 -1.62
N ILE A 71 -4.94 7.35 -1.09
CA ILE A 71 -6.09 6.86 -1.84
C ILE A 71 -6.38 7.77 -3.03
N LYS A 72 -6.44 9.09 -2.84
CA LYS A 72 -6.67 10.06 -3.94
C LYS A 72 -5.62 9.91 -5.05
N GLY A 73 -4.35 9.85 -4.68
CA GLY A 73 -3.24 9.78 -5.63
C GLY A 73 -3.24 8.47 -6.41
N ALA A 74 -3.43 7.35 -5.71
CA ALA A 74 -3.46 6.04 -6.33
C ALA A 74 -4.69 5.84 -7.24
N MET A 75 -5.87 6.30 -6.80
CA MET A 75 -7.10 6.27 -7.60
C MET A 75 -6.99 7.09 -8.88
N ARG A 76 -6.26 8.20 -8.85
CA ARG A 76 -6.00 9.02 -10.06
C ARG A 76 -5.04 8.34 -11.04
N GLY A 77 -4.17 7.46 -10.58
CA GLY A 77 -3.19 6.74 -11.40
C GLY A 77 -3.80 5.52 -12.06
N ASP A 78 -3.94 4.44 -11.28
CA ASP A 78 -4.57 3.19 -11.66
C ASP A 78 -5.23 2.58 -10.40
N PRO A 79 -6.57 2.67 -10.28
CA PRO A 79 -7.33 2.11 -9.17
C PRO A 79 -7.10 0.62 -8.91
N ASN A 80 -6.72 -0.17 -9.93
CA ASN A 80 -6.50 -1.61 -9.79
C ASN A 80 -5.21 -1.95 -9.01
N LEU A 81 -4.32 -0.97 -8.86
CA LEU A 81 -3.07 -1.12 -8.11
C LEU A 81 -3.21 -0.64 -6.66
N LEU A 82 -4.35 -0.10 -6.26
CA LEU A 82 -4.65 0.29 -4.88
C LEU A 82 -5.37 -0.84 -4.14
N THR A 83 -4.99 -1.09 -2.89
CA THR A 83 -5.78 -1.88 -1.94
C THR A 83 -5.90 -1.11 -0.63
N VAL A 84 -7.12 -0.99 -0.12
CA VAL A 84 -7.40 -0.32 1.16
C VAL A 84 -7.89 -1.36 2.15
N ILE A 85 -7.21 -1.46 3.30
CA ILE A 85 -7.61 -2.35 4.39
C ILE A 85 -8.16 -1.49 5.53
N LEU A 86 -9.39 -1.74 5.93
CA LEU A 86 -10.02 -1.00 7.03
C LEU A 86 -9.71 -1.68 8.37
N PRO A 87 -9.47 -0.89 9.44
CA PRO A 87 -9.28 -1.48 10.77
C PRO A 87 -10.55 -2.13 11.32
N GLN A 88 -11.72 -1.71 10.84
CA GLN A 88 -13.05 -2.15 11.26
C GLN A 88 -13.97 -2.13 10.03
N SER A 89 -15.24 -2.49 10.17
CA SER A 89 -16.22 -2.38 9.09
C SER A 89 -16.30 -0.97 8.50
N LEU A 90 -16.77 -0.86 7.25
CA LEU A 90 -17.02 0.41 6.58
C LEU A 90 -18.01 1.25 7.39
N GLU A 91 -19.01 0.63 8.03
CA GLU A 91 -20.02 1.29 8.87
C GLU A 91 -19.40 2.06 10.05
N ARG A 92 -18.29 1.57 10.60
CA ARG A 92 -17.54 2.21 11.70
C ARG A 92 -16.68 3.40 11.25
N GLN A 93 -16.48 3.60 9.94
CA GLN A 93 -15.64 4.68 9.44
C GLN A 93 -16.35 6.05 9.50
N PRO A 94 -15.60 7.17 9.60
CA PRO A 94 -16.16 8.51 9.45
C PRO A 94 -16.86 8.69 8.09
N GLN A 95 -17.87 9.56 8.04
CA GLN A 95 -18.67 9.80 6.83
C GLN A 95 -17.81 10.21 5.62
N GLU A 96 -16.86 11.12 5.82
CA GLU A 96 -15.93 11.56 4.76
C GLU A 96 -15.10 10.40 4.20
N SER A 97 -14.57 9.53 5.07
CA SER A 97 -13.88 8.31 4.64
C SER A 97 -14.81 7.41 3.84
N LYS A 98 -16.06 7.19 4.29
CA LYS A 98 -17.03 6.34 3.56
C LYS A 98 -17.25 6.82 2.13
N GLU A 99 -17.45 8.12 1.94
CA GLU A 99 -17.68 8.72 0.62
C GLU A 99 -16.49 8.50 -0.32
N GLN A 100 -15.26 8.65 0.19
CA GLN A 100 -14.06 8.36 -0.58
C GLN A 100 -13.93 6.87 -0.91
N LEU A 101 -14.22 6.00 0.05
CA LEU A 101 -14.01 4.55 -0.05
C LEU A 101 -15.00 3.87 -1.00
N GLN A 102 -16.16 4.47 -1.28
CA GLN A 102 -17.13 3.95 -2.25
C GLN A 102 -16.56 3.72 -3.65
N GLN A 103 -15.50 4.45 -4.01
CA GLN A 103 -14.88 4.36 -5.33
C GLN A 103 -13.73 3.33 -5.38
N VAL A 104 -13.31 2.80 -4.23
CA VAL A 104 -12.16 1.89 -4.14
C VAL A 104 -12.56 0.48 -4.55
N ILE A 105 -11.88 -0.07 -5.57
CA ILE A 105 -12.17 -1.40 -6.13
C ILE A 105 -11.78 -2.51 -5.15
N HIS A 106 -10.57 -2.42 -4.56
CA HIS A 106 -10.04 -3.42 -3.64
C HIS A 106 -10.12 -2.92 -2.19
N LEU A 107 -11.34 -2.89 -1.66
CA LEU A 107 -11.62 -2.55 -0.27
C LEU A 107 -11.75 -3.84 0.56
N VAL A 108 -10.96 -3.95 1.62
CA VAL A 108 -11.01 -5.06 2.58
C VAL A 108 -11.54 -4.52 3.90
N GLU A 109 -12.69 -5.03 4.34
CA GLU A 109 -13.31 -4.71 5.61
C GLU A 109 -13.01 -5.77 6.66
N ASN A 110 -12.85 -5.35 7.93
CA ASN A 110 -12.55 -6.23 9.06
C ASN A 110 -13.64 -6.15 10.14
N PRO A 111 -14.90 -6.57 9.85
CA PRO A 111 -16.03 -6.45 10.79
C PRO A 111 -15.82 -7.23 12.10
N GLU A 112 -15.02 -8.30 12.09
CA GLU A 112 -14.65 -9.06 13.29
C GLU A 112 -13.87 -8.24 14.33
N GLN A 113 -13.30 -7.10 13.90
CA GLN A 113 -12.58 -6.15 14.74
C GLN A 113 -13.48 -5.01 15.27
N ASP A 114 -14.77 -4.97 14.92
CA ASP A 114 -15.71 -3.91 15.36
C ASP A 114 -15.89 -3.84 16.87
N ARG A 115 -15.58 -4.93 17.58
CA ARG A 115 -15.61 -5.02 19.05
C ARG A 115 -14.36 -4.44 19.73
N LEU A 116 -13.27 -4.27 18.98
CA LEU A 116 -12.02 -3.74 19.51
C LEU A 116 -12.08 -2.21 19.62
N SER A 117 -11.21 -1.63 20.45
CA SER A 117 -10.99 -0.19 20.38
C SER A 117 -10.38 0.18 19.02
N LEU A 118 -10.62 1.42 18.56
CA LEU A 118 -10.06 1.88 17.30
C LEU A 118 -8.52 1.83 17.30
N ALA A 119 -7.88 2.03 18.45
CA ALA A 119 -6.42 1.97 18.58
C ALA A 119 -5.91 0.54 18.34
N GLU A 120 -6.51 -0.47 18.98
CA GLU A 120 -6.15 -1.88 18.81
C GLU A 120 -6.43 -2.35 17.37
N ALA A 121 -7.62 -2.05 16.85
CA ALA A 121 -8.00 -2.39 15.48
C ALA A 121 -7.06 -1.74 14.45
N SER A 122 -6.66 -0.48 14.67
CA SER A 122 -5.68 0.22 13.82
C SER A 122 -4.29 -0.43 13.89
N ALA A 123 -3.84 -0.87 15.07
CA ALA A 123 -2.56 -1.54 15.22
C ALA A 123 -2.52 -2.89 14.48
N ASN A 124 -3.61 -3.66 14.56
CA ASN A 124 -3.75 -4.93 13.83
C ASN A 124 -3.76 -4.69 12.32
N CYS A 125 -4.55 -3.73 11.84
CA CYS A 125 -4.62 -3.36 10.43
C CYS A 125 -3.27 -2.87 9.88
N ASN A 126 -2.56 -2.01 10.62
CA ASN A 126 -1.22 -1.58 10.22
C ASN A 126 -0.25 -2.76 10.14
N SER A 127 -0.27 -3.67 11.11
CA SER A 127 0.57 -4.87 11.12
C SER A 127 0.29 -5.76 9.91
N GLU A 128 -1.00 -5.93 9.58
CA GLU A 128 -1.43 -6.67 8.40
C GLU A 128 -0.93 -6.04 7.11
N ILE A 129 -1.15 -4.73 6.91
CA ILE A 129 -0.69 -3.99 5.74
C ILE A 129 0.83 -4.14 5.57
N ILE A 130 1.60 -3.90 6.64
CA ILE A 130 3.06 -3.98 6.62
C ILE A 130 3.51 -5.39 6.26
N SER A 131 2.89 -6.43 6.82
CA SER A 131 3.25 -7.83 6.55
C SER A 131 3.06 -8.25 5.09
N ARG A 132 2.18 -7.57 4.34
CA ARG A 132 1.87 -7.85 2.93
C ARG A 132 2.75 -7.07 1.94
N CYS A 133 3.56 -6.13 2.43
CA CYS A 133 4.34 -5.21 1.60
C CYS A 133 5.85 -5.50 1.67
N GLN A 134 6.57 -5.16 0.60
CA GLN A 134 8.04 -5.25 0.54
C GLN A 134 8.71 -3.97 1.05
N GLN A 135 7.98 -2.85 1.04
CA GLN A 135 8.47 -1.55 1.45
C GLN A 135 7.39 -0.80 2.23
N LEU A 136 7.82 -0.04 3.25
CA LEU A 136 6.98 0.85 4.03
C LEU A 136 7.46 2.29 3.84
N ILE A 137 6.54 3.20 3.55
CA ILE A 137 6.76 4.64 3.56
C ILE A 137 5.84 5.24 4.62
N CYS A 138 6.44 5.87 5.62
CA CYS A 138 5.73 6.49 6.73
C CYS A 138 5.76 8.01 6.63
N PHE A 139 4.61 8.65 6.86
CA PHE A 139 4.50 10.10 6.96
C PHE A 139 4.07 10.47 8.38
N ALA A 140 4.94 11.17 9.11
CA ALA A 140 4.69 11.64 10.48
C ALA A 140 4.16 13.07 10.49
#